data_AF-A0A8H3J3S3-F1
#
_entry.id   AF-A0A8H3J3S3-F1
#
_cell.length_a   1.000
_cell.length_b   1.000
_cell.length_c   1.000
_cell.angle_alpha   90.00
_cell.angle_beta   90.00
_cell.angle_gamma   90.00
#
_symmetry.space_group_name_H-M   'P 1'
#
loop_
_entity.id
_entity.type
_entity.pdbx_description
1 polymer ?
#
loop_
_entity_poly.entity_id
_entity_poly.type
_entity_poly.pdbx_seq_one_letter_code
_entity_poly.pdbx_strand_id
1 'polypeptide(L)'
;QHGTPTGLVPRTDTSASVKMPAPSPPPKYVHKILPEAPPDPLPASLPVSAYDAQDGFIHLSTAAQTPATAGRFFSASEKLWVLKIPLGKIESNVKWEEAESGCFAHLYGADLGRAEVDNTKAYMRGEGDDWVAMLEKDEWLS
;
A
#
# COMPACT_ATOMS: atom_id res chain seq x y z
N GLN A 1 33.01 -51.02 -25.25
CA GLN A 1 31.85 -51.76 -24.73
C GLN A 1 31.88 -51.57 -23.21
N HIS A 2 30.95 -50.99 -22.46
CA HIS A 2 29.59 -50.43 -22.57
C HIS A 2 29.62 -49.19 -21.62
N GLY A 3 29.01 -48.04 -21.86
CA GLY A 3 27.56 -47.76 -21.95
C GLY A 3 27.24 -46.64 -20.94
N THR A 4 26.76 -45.49 -21.40
CA THR A 4 26.13 -44.44 -20.57
C THR A 4 24.71 -44.88 -20.16
N PRO A 5 24.10 -44.30 -19.11
CA PRO A 5 23.27 -43.12 -19.38
C PRO A 5 23.24 -42.05 -18.26
N THR A 6 23.19 -40.80 -18.74
CA THR A 6 22.41 -39.65 -18.26
C THR A 6 21.67 -39.79 -16.92
N GLY A 7 22.16 -39.07 -15.90
CA GLY A 7 21.37 -38.65 -14.76
C GLY A 7 21.02 -37.17 -14.90
N LEU A 8 19.77 -36.88 -15.25
CA LEU A 8 19.18 -35.55 -15.12
C LEU A 8 19.32 -35.08 -13.66
N VAL A 9 19.91 -33.91 -13.45
CA VAL A 9 19.71 -33.19 -12.18
C VAL A 9 18.24 -32.73 -12.12
N PRO A 10 17.56 -32.89 -10.98
CA PRO A 10 16.20 -32.40 -10.83
C PRO A 10 16.22 -30.86 -10.89
N ARG A 11 15.35 -30.33 -11.75
CA ARG A 11 14.91 -28.93 -11.69
C ARG A 11 14.31 -28.71 -10.31
N THR A 12 14.84 -27.77 -9.55
CA THR A 12 14.13 -27.24 -8.37
C THR A 12 12.92 -26.47 -8.88
N ASP A 13 11.82 -27.19 -9.05
CA ASP A 13 10.48 -26.62 -8.97
C ASP A 13 10.20 -26.40 -7.48
N THR A 14 10.22 -25.15 -7.04
CA THR A 14 9.38 -24.68 -5.94
C THR A 14 9.21 -23.18 -6.15
N SER A 15 8.28 -22.81 -7.04
CA SER A 15 7.65 -21.50 -7.00
C SER A 15 6.73 -21.47 -5.77
N ALA A 16 7.34 -21.35 -4.59
CA ALA A 16 6.60 -20.88 -3.43
C ALA A 16 6.50 -19.37 -3.60
N SER A 17 5.29 -18.85 -3.79
CA SER A 17 5.01 -17.44 -3.52
C SER A 17 5.63 -17.13 -2.17
N VAL A 18 6.75 -16.40 -2.18
CA VAL A 18 7.37 -15.91 -0.96
C VAL A 18 6.37 -14.91 -0.41
N LYS A 19 5.49 -15.37 0.49
CA LYS A 19 4.72 -14.52 1.37
C LYS A 19 5.75 -13.85 2.28
N MET A 20 6.29 -12.73 1.82
CA MET A 20 7.21 -11.93 2.61
C MET A 20 6.51 -11.58 3.93
N PRO A 21 7.22 -11.67 5.07
CA PRO A 21 6.63 -11.26 6.34
C PRO A 21 6.38 -9.76 6.31
N ALA A 22 5.30 -9.35 6.97
CA ALA A 22 5.02 -7.94 7.23
C ALA A 22 6.27 -7.24 7.80
N PRO A 23 6.45 -5.92 7.56
CA PRO A 23 7.50 -5.16 8.23
C PRO A 23 7.47 -5.45 9.73
N SER A 24 8.65 -5.64 10.32
CA SER A 24 8.80 -5.98 11.74
C SER A 24 9.42 -4.81 12.50
N PRO A 25 8.73 -4.25 13.52
CA PRO A 25 7.40 -4.62 14.00
C PRO A 25 6.27 -4.24 13.02
N PRO A 26 5.12 -4.94 13.04
CA PRO A 26 4.00 -4.61 12.18
C PRO A 26 3.49 -3.19 12.49
N PRO A 27 3.22 -2.39 11.45
CA PRO A 27 2.75 -1.03 11.64
C PRO A 27 1.34 -1.07 12.22
N LYS A 28 1.09 -0.18 13.18
CA LYS A 28 -0.25 -0.05 13.78
C LYS A 28 -1.27 0.48 12.77
N TYR A 29 -0.81 1.35 11.86
CA TYR A 29 -1.63 1.98 10.83
C TYR A 29 -1.00 1.84 9.46
N VAL A 30 -1.87 1.73 8.45
CA VAL A 30 -1.54 1.86 7.04
C VAL A 30 -2.35 2.99 6.45
N HIS A 31 -1.89 3.52 5.33
CA HIS A 31 -2.43 4.73 4.73
C HIS A 31 -2.85 4.48 3.30
N LYS A 32 -3.99 5.06 2.93
CA LYS A 32 -4.42 5.19 1.54
C LYS A 32 -4.36 6.65 1.12
N ILE A 33 -3.71 6.93 0.00
CA ILE A 33 -3.66 8.27 -0.59
C ILE A 33 -4.75 8.37 -1.66
N LEU A 34 -5.54 9.43 -1.62
CA LEU A 34 -6.55 9.78 -2.62
C LEU A 34 -6.21 11.14 -3.25
N PRO A 35 -6.39 11.30 -4.57
CA PRO A 35 -6.22 12.59 -5.24
C PRO A 35 -7.39 13.55 -4.99
N GLU A 36 -8.53 13.02 -4.55
CA GLU A 36 -9.78 13.76 -4.34
C GLU A 36 -10.32 13.56 -2.92
N ALA A 37 -11.17 14.48 -2.50
CA ALA A 37 -11.79 14.43 -1.18
C ALA A 37 -12.65 13.17 -1.07
N PRO A 38 -12.46 12.34 -0.02
CA PRO A 38 -13.43 11.30 0.26
C PRO A 38 -14.78 11.93 0.61
N PRO A 39 -15.91 11.24 0.38
CA PRO A 39 -17.22 11.74 0.77
C PRO A 39 -17.28 11.94 2.29
N ASP A 40 -17.94 13.02 2.73
CA ASP A 40 -18.22 13.30 4.14
C ASP A 40 -19.74 13.33 4.37
N PRO A 41 -20.30 12.44 5.21
CA PRO A 41 -19.61 11.40 5.97
C PRO A 41 -19.11 10.24 5.08
N LEU A 42 -18.09 9.51 5.57
CA LEU A 42 -17.53 8.36 4.85
C LEU A 42 -18.63 7.32 4.53
N PRO A 43 -18.68 6.81 3.29
CA PRO A 43 -19.63 5.77 2.90
C PRO A 43 -19.25 4.41 3.53
N ALA A 44 -20.11 3.40 3.34
CA ALA A 44 -19.80 2.03 3.75
C ALA A 44 -18.60 1.44 2.97
N SER A 45 -18.49 1.77 1.68
CA SER A 45 -17.34 1.43 0.83
C SER A 45 -17.00 2.64 -0.02
N LEU A 46 -15.73 3.01 -0.06
CA LEU A 46 -15.18 4.02 -0.96
C LEU A 46 -14.98 3.41 -2.35
N PRO A 47 -15.15 4.20 -3.42
CA PRO A 47 -14.75 3.76 -4.73
C PRO A 47 -13.24 3.50 -4.74
N VAL A 48 -12.86 2.33 -5.26
CA VAL A 48 -11.46 2.00 -5.51
C VAL A 48 -10.90 2.87 -6.64
N SER A 49 -9.61 3.18 -6.59
CA SER A 49 -8.97 3.97 -7.65
C SER A 49 -8.94 3.15 -8.94
N ALA A 50 -8.89 3.80 -10.10
CA ALA A 50 -8.77 3.09 -11.38
C ALA A 50 -7.55 2.14 -11.42
N TYR A 51 -6.46 2.53 -10.78
CA TYR A 51 -5.25 1.73 -10.61
C TYR A 51 -5.50 0.49 -9.74
N ASP A 52 -6.14 0.66 -8.58
CA ASP A 52 -6.51 -0.45 -7.68
C ASP A 52 -7.47 -1.44 -8.36
N ALA A 53 -8.42 -0.92 -9.14
CA ALA A 53 -9.37 -1.75 -9.89
C ALA A 53 -8.69 -2.57 -10.99
N GLN A 54 -7.66 -2.01 -11.63
CA GLN A 54 -6.87 -2.68 -12.65
C GLN A 54 -6.02 -3.80 -12.07
N ASP A 55 -5.39 -3.56 -10.92
CA ASP A 55 -4.56 -4.55 -10.22
C ASP A 55 -5.37 -5.58 -9.43
N GLY A 56 -6.63 -5.26 -9.09
CA GLY A 56 -7.54 -6.14 -8.36
C GLY A 56 -7.33 -6.13 -6.84
N PHE A 57 -6.62 -5.14 -6.32
CA PHE A 57 -6.38 -4.92 -4.90
C PHE A 57 -6.16 -3.45 -4.59
N ILE A 58 -6.39 -3.05 -3.34
CA ILE A 58 -6.19 -1.66 -2.91
C ILE A 58 -4.76 -1.50 -2.40
N HIS A 59 -4.00 -0.59 -3.01
CA HIS A 59 -2.65 -0.24 -2.58
C HIS A 59 -2.66 0.57 -1.29
N LEU A 60 -1.95 0.09 -0.27
CA LEU A 60 -1.77 0.74 1.01
C LEU A 60 -0.27 0.92 1.29
N SER A 61 0.06 2.10 1.81
CA SER A 61 1.43 2.46 2.18
C SER A 61 1.57 2.52 3.69
N THR A 62 2.71 2.09 4.22
CA THR A 62 3.06 2.38 5.62
C THR A 62 3.32 3.87 5.82
N ALA A 63 3.37 4.32 7.08
CA ALA A 63 3.77 5.68 7.44
C ALA A 63 5.06 6.13 6.73
N ALA A 64 6.10 5.27 6.75
CA ALA A 64 7.39 5.55 6.12
C ALA A 64 7.34 5.58 4.58
N GLN A 65 6.41 4.84 3.97
CA GLN A 65 6.27 4.79 2.50
C GLN A 65 5.37 5.89 1.94
N THR A 66 4.41 6.37 2.74
CA THR A 66 3.40 7.35 2.32
C THR A 66 4.02 8.60 1.67
N PRO A 67 5.09 9.22 2.23
CA PRO A 67 5.73 10.37 1.61
C PRO A 67 6.28 10.07 0.20
N ALA A 68 7.02 8.96 0.06
CA ALA A 68 7.58 8.54 -1.23
C ALA A 68 6.49 8.18 -2.25
N THR A 69 5.41 7.51 -1.82
CA THR A 69 4.24 7.23 -2.67
C THR A 69 3.56 8.52 -3.14
N ALA A 70 3.35 9.49 -2.24
CA ALA A 70 2.78 10.79 -2.58
C ALA A 70 3.64 11.54 -3.60
N GLY A 71 4.96 11.59 -3.38
CA GLY A 71 5.90 12.23 -4.31
C GLY A 71 5.94 11.55 -5.69
N ARG A 72 5.87 10.21 -5.75
CA ARG A 72 5.97 9.48 -7.02
C ARG A 72 4.69 9.55 -7.85
N PHE A 73 3.52 9.38 -7.22
CA PHE A 73 2.24 9.24 -7.93
C PHE A 73 1.37 10.50 -7.91
N PHE A 74 1.56 11.40 -6.94
CA PHE A 74 0.71 12.57 -6.73
C PHE A 74 1.48 13.90 -6.85
N SER A 75 2.69 13.90 -7.41
CA SER A 75 3.49 15.11 -7.66
C SER A 75 2.85 16.13 -8.60
N ALA A 76 1.85 15.74 -9.39
CA ALA A 76 1.07 16.67 -10.20
C ALA A 76 -0.14 17.27 -9.45
N SER A 77 -0.52 16.69 -8.31
CA SER A 77 -1.68 17.13 -7.53
C SER A 77 -1.28 18.21 -6.52
N GLU A 78 -2.05 19.29 -6.42
CA GLU A 78 -1.85 20.36 -5.42
C GLU A 78 -2.46 20.01 -4.05
N LYS A 79 -3.42 19.09 -4.07
CA LYS A 79 -4.14 18.61 -2.90
C LYS A 79 -4.19 17.09 -2.93
N LEU A 80 -4.09 16.48 -1.76
CA LEU A 80 -4.29 15.04 -1.59
C LEU A 80 -4.97 14.78 -0.26
N TRP A 81 -5.60 13.63 -0.15
CA TRP A 81 -6.19 13.14 1.09
C TRP A 81 -5.50 11.85 1.50
N VAL A 82 -5.17 11.75 2.78
CA VAL A 82 -4.62 10.53 3.36
C VAL A 82 -5.63 9.96 4.33
N LEU A 83 -5.95 8.68 4.17
CA LEU A 83 -6.84 7.93 5.04
C LEU A 83 -5.96 7.07 5.94
N LYS A 84 -6.13 7.22 7.25
CA LYS A 84 -5.45 6.43 8.28
C LYS A 84 -6.32 5.23 8.64
N ILE A 85 -5.79 4.03 8.41
CA ILE A 85 -6.52 2.77 8.56
C ILE A 85 -5.76 1.91 9.59
N PRO A 86 -6.38 1.49 10.69
CA PRO A 86 -5.75 0.59 11.65
C PRO A 86 -5.55 -0.78 10.99
N LEU A 87 -4.31 -1.26 10.95
CA LEU A 87 -4.00 -2.53 10.30
C LEU A 87 -4.84 -3.68 10.89
N GLY A 88 -5.06 -3.67 12.21
CA GLY A 88 -5.83 -4.71 12.89
C GLY A 88 -7.31 -4.81 12.48
N LYS A 89 -7.86 -3.83 11.78
CA LYS A 89 -9.23 -3.92 11.22
C LYS A 89 -9.28 -4.65 9.88
N ILE A 90 -8.17 -4.65 9.14
CA ILE A 90 -8.12 -5.16 7.76
C ILE A 90 -7.08 -6.27 7.55
N GLU A 91 -6.29 -6.60 8.59
CA GLU A 91 -5.15 -7.53 8.51
C GLU A 91 -5.51 -8.89 7.91
N SER A 92 -6.73 -9.38 8.09
CA SER A 92 -7.20 -10.65 7.55
C SER A 92 -7.21 -10.70 6.02
N ASN A 93 -7.31 -9.54 5.37
CA ASN A 93 -7.40 -9.39 3.91
C ASN A 93 -6.16 -8.69 3.32
N VAL A 94 -5.19 -8.30 4.15
CA VAL A 94 -3.94 -7.66 3.72
C VAL A 94 -2.88 -8.70 3.41
N LYS A 95 -2.20 -8.52 2.27
CA LYS A 95 -0.96 -9.22 1.93
C LYS A 95 0.17 -8.21 1.81
N TRP A 96 1.36 -8.60 2.24
CA TRP A 96 2.56 -7.81 2.10
C TRP A 96 3.36 -8.33 0.91
N GLU A 97 3.60 -7.47 -0.07
CA GLU A 97 4.34 -7.81 -1.29
C GLU A 97 5.55 -6.90 -1.47
N GLU A 98 6.63 -7.47 -2.00
CA GLU A 98 7.88 -6.76 -2.22
C GLU A 98 7.75 -5.76 -3.37
N ALA A 99 8.26 -4.55 -3.14
CA ALA A 99 8.47 -3.54 -4.17
C ALA A 99 9.87 -2.95 -4.02
N GLU A 100 10.28 -2.15 -5.00
CA GLU A 100 11.61 -1.52 -5.06
C GLU A 100 11.98 -0.72 -3.79
N SER A 101 10.99 -0.26 -3.03
CA SER A 101 11.14 0.58 -1.83
C SER A 101 10.69 -0.10 -0.54
N GLY A 102 10.63 -1.44 -0.52
CA GLY A 102 10.24 -2.26 0.63
C GLY A 102 8.90 -3.00 0.42
N CYS A 103 8.29 -3.49 1.50
CA CYS A 103 7.03 -4.24 1.40
C CYS A 103 5.81 -3.31 1.45
N PHE A 104 4.91 -3.41 0.47
CA PHE A 104 3.65 -2.67 0.45
C PHE A 104 2.50 -3.56 0.91
N ALA A 105 1.51 -2.94 1.55
CA ALA A 105 0.30 -3.64 1.98
C ALA A 105 -0.74 -3.59 0.86
N HIS A 106 -1.20 -4.73 0.41
CA HIS A 106 -2.23 -4.87 -0.61
C HIS A 106 -3.47 -5.51 0.00
N LEU A 107 -4.59 -4.79 -0.03
CA LEU A 107 -5.87 -5.26 0.50
C LEU A 107 -6.67 -5.95 -0.61
N TYR A 108 -6.98 -7.23 -0.42
CA TYR A 108 -7.68 -8.06 -1.41
C TYR A 108 -9.11 -8.35 -0.98
N GLY A 109 -10.05 -8.25 -1.92
CA GLY A 109 -11.44 -8.72 -1.72
C GLY A 109 -12.18 -8.04 -0.57
N ALA A 110 -11.73 -6.84 -0.18
CA ALA A 110 -12.33 -6.04 0.87
C ALA A 110 -12.34 -4.58 0.45
N ASP A 111 -13.36 -3.85 0.92
CA ASP A 111 -13.50 -2.42 0.68
C ASP A 111 -12.94 -1.61 1.86
N LEU A 112 -12.68 -0.34 1.62
CA LEU A 112 -12.40 0.64 2.66
C LEU A 112 -13.57 1.59 2.79
N GLY A 113 -14.15 1.70 3.96
CA GLY A 113 -15.13 2.76 4.23
C GLY A 113 -15.12 3.19 5.68
N ARG A 114 -16.27 3.68 6.15
CA ARG A 114 -16.42 4.23 7.51
C ARG A 114 -16.10 3.25 8.64
N ALA A 115 -16.12 1.94 8.39
CA ALA A 115 -15.88 0.94 9.43
C ALA A 115 -14.38 0.70 9.64
N GLU A 116 -13.61 0.73 8.55
CA GLU A 116 -12.19 0.43 8.50
C GLU A 116 -11.34 1.68 8.71
N VAL A 117 -11.74 2.80 8.09
CA VAL A 117 -11.02 4.07 8.19
C VAL A 117 -11.20 4.68 9.57
N ASP A 118 -10.09 5.03 10.22
CA ASP A 118 -10.08 5.67 11.54
C ASP A 118 -10.11 7.19 11.42
N ASN A 119 -9.33 7.74 10.47
CA ASN A 119 -9.21 9.17 10.30
C ASN A 119 -8.86 9.55 8.87
N THR A 120 -9.16 10.79 8.49
CA THR A 120 -8.80 11.33 7.16
C THR A 120 -8.22 12.71 7.32
N LYS A 121 -7.14 13.00 6.59
CA LYS A 121 -6.49 14.31 6.61
C LYS A 121 -6.27 14.81 5.21
N ALA A 122 -6.67 16.06 4.97
CA ALA A 122 -6.40 16.78 3.74
C ALA A 122 -5.01 17.42 3.84
N TYR A 123 -4.26 17.33 2.77
CA TYR A 123 -2.98 17.99 2.60
C TYR A 123 -3.04 18.87 1.36
N MET A 124 -2.48 20.06 1.47
CA MET A 124 -2.35 21.00 0.37
C MET A 124 -0.91 21.49 0.37
N ARG A 125 -0.25 21.41 -0.79
CA ARG A 125 1.10 21.91 -0.98
C ARG A 125 1.05 23.30 -1.58
N GLY A 126 1.96 24.19 -1.16
CA GLY A 126 2.18 25.49 -1.78
C GLY A 126 3.05 25.39 -3.04
N GLU A 127 3.22 26.54 -3.71
CA GLU A 127 4.12 26.64 -4.86
C GLU A 127 5.58 26.39 -4.41
N GLY A 128 6.20 25.33 -4.94
CA GLY A 128 7.55 24.91 -4.59
C GLY A 128 7.65 23.89 -3.45
N ASP A 129 6.52 23.50 -2.83
CA ASP A 129 6.50 22.46 -1.82
C ASP A 129 6.58 21.05 -2.42
N ASP A 130 7.26 20.17 -1.71
CA ASP A 130 7.44 18.75 -2.06
C ASP A 130 6.69 17.84 -1.08
N TRP A 131 5.96 16.86 -1.63
CA TRP A 131 5.14 15.95 -0.83
C TRP A 131 5.97 15.10 0.13
N VAL A 132 7.17 14.68 -0.27
CA VAL A 132 8.04 13.86 0.57
C VAL A 132 8.44 14.66 1.80
N ALA A 133 8.98 15.86 1.59
CA ALA A 133 9.42 16.74 2.68
C ALA A 133 8.29 17.18 3.63
N MET A 134 7.08 17.40 3.12
CA MET A 134 5.92 17.77 3.93
C MET A 134 5.41 16.60 4.77
N LEU A 135 5.24 15.43 4.15
CA LEU A 135 4.65 14.27 4.81
C LEU A 135 5.63 13.59 5.77
N GLU A 136 6.93 13.53 5.44
CA GLU A 136 7.95 12.97 6.36
C GLU A 136 8.01 13.69 7.71
N LYS A 137 7.69 14.99 7.74
CA LYS A 137 7.69 15.80 8.95
C LYS A 137 6.38 15.75 9.72
N ASP A 138 5.35 15.13 9.16
CA ASP A 138 4.03 15.10 9.77
C ASP A 138 3.85 13.90 10.69
N GLU A 139 3.84 14.17 12.00
CA GLU A 139 3.59 13.18 13.04
C GLU A 139 2.22 12.49 12.91
N TRP A 140 1.26 13.08 12.18
CA TRP A 140 -0.04 12.46 11.95
C TRP A 140 0.06 11.12 11.20
N LEU A 141 1.11 10.93 10.38
CA LEU A 141 1.35 9.67 9.69
C LEU A 141 1.94 8.59 10.61
N SER A 142 2.49 8.95 11.77
CA SER A 142 3.10 8.01 12.72
C SER A 142 2.09 7.24 13.59
#